data_AF-A0A971SU31-F1
#
_entry.id   AF-A0A971SU31-F1
#
_cell.length_a   1.000
_cell.length_b   1.000
_cell.length_c   1.000
_cell.angle_alpha   90.00
_cell.angle_beta   90.00
_cell.angle_gamma   90.00
#
_symmetry.space_group_name_H-M   'P 1'
#
loop_
_entity.id
_entity.type
_entity.pdbx_description
1 polymer ?
#
loop_
_entity_poly.entity_id
_entity_poly.type
_entity_poly.pdbx_seq_one_letter_code
_entity_poly.pdbx_strand_id
1 'polypeptide(L)'
;AMKLLEAKGYIESRDKRGKYVRTAEEEVKSPIEDLLSIDQNKIWELICVRRILDSEAASIACTRATGAEKKALRALCTRAEQSGLARQVPIASEGGRLYAQYFDQLIESTHNTIFILLRKSIDTLLLGAFPFSRKKLSTVRGSAGQILEQLSAIADAVEKSDPESARAALIAHIEYLQKALKKAIDYPEPAPE
;
A
#
# COMPACT_ATOMS: atom_id res chain seq x y z
N ALA A 1 21.84 -12.29 22.34
CA ALA A 1 22.38 -11.74 21.07
C ALA A 1 22.32 -12.75 19.92
N MET A 2 23.02 -13.88 19.98
CA MET A 2 23.16 -14.78 18.82
C MET A 2 21.85 -15.46 18.35
N LYS A 3 20.98 -15.90 19.27
CA LYS A 3 19.65 -16.43 18.94
C LYS A 3 18.73 -15.40 18.24
N LEU A 4 18.90 -14.10 18.54
CA LEU A 4 18.14 -13.03 17.91
C LEU A 4 18.60 -12.80 16.46
N LEU A 5 19.91 -12.88 16.21
CA LEU A 5 20.47 -12.77 14.85
C LEU A 5 20.06 -13.97 13.98
N GLU A 6 19.99 -15.16 14.59
CA GLU A 6 19.49 -16.38 13.95
C GLU A 6 17.98 -16.31 13.67
N ALA A 7 17.17 -15.84 14.63
CA ALA A 7 15.74 -15.59 14.41
C ALA A 7 15.46 -14.50 13.35
N LYS A 8 16.38 -13.55 13.16
CA LYS A 8 16.32 -12.53 12.12
C LYS A 8 16.86 -13.01 10.75
N GLY A 9 17.33 -14.25 10.65
CA GLY A 9 17.86 -14.81 9.40
C GLY A 9 19.22 -14.28 8.97
N TYR A 10 19.91 -13.50 9.81
CA TYR A 10 21.26 -12.98 9.52
C TYR A 10 22.37 -14.02 9.72
N ILE A 11 22.06 -15.06 10.49
CA ILE A 11 22.99 -16.14 10.79
C ILE A 11 22.25 -17.46 10.61
N GLU A 12 22.86 -18.38 9.88
CA GLU A 12 22.38 -19.76 9.78
C GLU A 12 23.29 -20.69 10.59
N SER A 13 22.67 -21.65 11.29
CA SER A 13 23.40 -22.75 11.91
C SER A 13 23.43 -23.92 10.93
N ARG A 14 24.63 -24.33 10.51
CA ARG A 14 24.81 -25.54 9.71
C ARG A 14 25.33 -26.65 10.64
N ASP A 15 24.61 -27.77 10.67
CA ASP A 15 24.96 -28.88 11.56
C ASP A 15 26.41 -29.34 11.36
N LYS A 16 27.11 -29.50 12.50
CA LYS A 16 28.52 -29.90 12.61
C LYS A 16 29.57 -28.93 12.00
N ARG A 17 29.17 -27.75 11.49
CA ARG A 17 30.11 -26.80 10.85
C ARG A 17 30.13 -25.39 11.45
N GLY A 18 29.25 -25.09 12.40
CA GLY A 18 29.23 -23.81 13.11
C GLY A 18 28.20 -22.83 12.56
N LYS A 19 28.33 -21.55 12.93
CA LYS A 19 27.40 -20.48 12.56
C LYS A 19 27.99 -19.61 11.46
N TYR A 20 27.21 -19.38 10.41
CA TYR A 20 27.64 -18.62 9.25
C TYR A 20 26.82 -17.33 9.13
N VAL A 21 27.49 -16.22 8.84
CA VAL A 21 26.83 -14.96 8.51
C VAL A 21 26.28 -15.09 7.10
N ARG A 22 24.98 -14.81 6.93
CA ARG A 22 24.36 -14.80 5.61
C ARG A 22 24.79 -13.52 4.88
N THR A 23 25.40 -13.66 3.70
CA THR A 23 25.75 -12.53 2.84
C THR A 23 24.47 -11.91 2.27
N ALA A 24 24.40 -10.58 2.20
CA ALA A 24 23.22 -9.83 1.74
C ALA A 24 22.76 -10.16 0.30
N GLU A 25 23.58 -10.89 -0.46
CA GLU A 25 23.31 -11.31 -1.84
C GLU A 25 22.37 -12.53 -1.93
N GLU A 26 22.10 -13.21 -0.81
CA GLU A 26 21.07 -14.26 -0.72
C GLU A 26 19.79 -13.72 -0.06
N GLU A 27 19.19 -12.67 -0.62
CA GLU A 27 17.77 -12.39 -0.37
C GLU A 27 16.95 -13.53 -0.99
N VAL A 28 16.76 -14.60 -0.21
CA VAL A 28 15.83 -15.65 -0.58
C VAL A 28 14.45 -15.03 -0.64
N LYS A 29 13.91 -14.99 -1.86
CA LYS A 29 12.53 -14.64 -2.14
C LYS A 29 11.62 -15.37 -1.17
N SER A 30 10.67 -14.65 -0.60
CA SER A 30 9.59 -15.25 0.15
C SER A 30 8.76 -16.17 -0.76
N PRO A 31 8.09 -17.19 -0.22
CA PRO A 31 7.23 -18.07 -1.02
C PRO A 31 6.15 -17.31 -1.82
N ILE A 32 5.72 -16.13 -1.34
CA ILE A 32 4.76 -15.27 -2.03
C ILE A 32 5.42 -14.58 -3.23
N GLU A 33 6.68 -14.12 -3.10
CA GLU A 33 7.44 -13.54 -4.23
C GLU A 33 7.70 -14.58 -5.32
N ASP A 34 8.00 -15.82 -4.94
CA ASP A 34 8.16 -16.92 -5.88
C ASP A 34 6.83 -17.21 -6.61
N LEU A 35 5.72 -17.29 -5.87
CA LEU A 35 4.40 -17.51 -6.45
C LEU A 35 4.01 -16.39 -7.44
N LEU A 36 4.25 -15.12 -7.08
CA LEU A 36 4.00 -13.95 -7.94
C LEU A 36 4.93 -13.92 -9.16
N SER A 37 6.16 -14.44 -9.03
CA SER A 37 7.11 -14.55 -10.15
C SER A 37 6.66 -15.59 -11.18
N ILE A 38 5.95 -16.64 -10.73
CA ILE A 38 5.45 -17.74 -11.58
C ILE A 38 4.12 -17.36 -12.25
N ASP A 39 3.19 -16.77 -11.50
CA ASP A 39 1.86 -16.39 -12.01
C ASP A 39 1.52 -14.95 -11.62
N GLN A 40 1.63 -14.04 -12.58
CA GLN A 40 1.33 -12.63 -12.38
C GLN A 40 -0.14 -12.37 -12.02
N ASN A 41 -1.08 -13.30 -12.30
CA ASN A 41 -2.48 -13.13 -11.91
C ASN A 41 -2.69 -13.21 -10.39
N LYS A 42 -1.72 -13.77 -9.66
CA LYS A 42 -1.73 -13.82 -8.18
C LYS A 42 -1.68 -12.44 -7.55
N ILE A 43 -1.34 -11.40 -8.31
CA ILE A 43 -1.48 -10.00 -7.87
C ILE A 43 -2.90 -9.67 -7.41
N TRP A 44 -3.93 -10.26 -8.03
CA TRP A 44 -5.33 -10.00 -7.68
C TRP A 44 -5.73 -10.67 -6.37
N GLU A 45 -5.13 -11.82 -6.05
CA GLU A 45 -5.27 -12.48 -4.75
C GLU A 45 -4.59 -11.63 -3.66
N LEU A 46 -3.39 -11.11 -3.94
CA LEU A 46 -2.69 -10.20 -3.03
C LEU A 46 -3.47 -8.89 -2.77
N ILE A 47 -4.08 -8.31 -3.81
CA ILE A 47 -4.95 -7.13 -3.66
C ILE A 47 -6.18 -7.45 -2.81
N CYS A 48 -6.74 -8.65 -2.90
CA CYS A 48 -7.85 -9.10 -2.05
C CYS A 48 -7.43 -9.12 -0.57
N VAL A 49 -6.25 -9.67 -0.27
CA VAL A 49 -5.68 -9.66 1.09
C VAL A 49 -5.43 -8.23 1.58
N ARG A 50 -4.84 -7.37 0.74
CA ARG A 50 -4.63 -5.95 1.05
C ARG A 50 -5.95 -5.25 1.38
N ARG A 51 -7.02 -5.50 0.62
CA ARG A 51 -8.35 -4.91 0.88
C ARG A 51 -8.82 -5.21 2.30
N ILE A 52 -8.71 -6.46 2.73
CA ILE A 52 -9.12 -6.88 4.09
C ILE A 52 -8.27 -6.16 5.13
N LEU A 53 -6.95 -6.25 5.01
CA LEU A 53 -6.02 -5.69 6.00
C LEU A 53 -6.10 -4.17 6.10
N ASP A 54 -6.01 -3.46 4.97
CA ASP A 54 -6.03 -2.00 4.98
C ASP A 54 -7.38 -1.50 5.52
N SER A 55 -8.51 -2.16 5.18
CA SER A 55 -9.83 -1.72 5.64
C SER A 55 -10.00 -1.84 7.14
N GLU A 56 -9.45 -2.90 7.73
CA GLU A 56 -9.44 -3.05 9.18
C GLU A 56 -8.47 -2.08 9.84
N ALA A 57 -7.32 -1.80 9.20
CA ALA A 57 -6.40 -0.78 9.67
C ALA A 57 -7.05 0.61 9.70
N ALA A 58 -7.87 0.97 8.70
CA ALA A 58 -8.61 2.24 8.68
C ALA A 58 -9.62 2.33 9.85
N SER A 59 -10.35 1.24 10.12
CA SER A 59 -11.24 1.11 11.28
C SER A 59 -10.48 1.27 12.60
N ILE A 60 -9.36 0.56 12.77
CA ILE A 60 -8.51 0.65 13.97
C ILE A 60 -7.99 2.08 14.15
N ALA A 61 -7.53 2.72 13.08
CA ALA A 61 -7.04 4.10 13.12
C ALA A 61 -8.11 5.09 13.62
N CYS A 62 -9.39 4.90 13.31
CA CYS A 62 -10.47 5.74 13.85
C CYS A 62 -10.50 5.78 15.38
N THR A 63 -10.18 4.64 16.01
CA THR A 63 -10.25 4.46 17.46
C THR A 63 -8.95 4.84 18.18
N ARG A 64 -7.81 4.81 17.48
CA ARG A 64 -6.48 4.97 18.08
C ARG A 64 -5.72 6.22 17.64
N ALA A 65 -6.05 6.79 16.49
CA ALA A 65 -5.33 7.94 15.97
C ALA A 65 -5.46 9.14 16.91
N THR A 66 -4.33 9.75 17.23
CA THR A 66 -4.25 11.01 17.97
C THR A 66 -4.80 12.16 17.12
N GLY A 67 -5.18 13.26 17.76
CA GLY A 67 -5.62 14.46 17.04
C GLY A 67 -4.57 15.01 16.07
N ALA A 68 -3.28 14.82 16.34
CA ALA A 68 -2.20 15.22 15.44
C ALA A 68 -2.12 14.32 14.20
N GLU A 69 -2.26 13.00 14.37
CA GLU A 69 -2.26 12.03 13.26
C GLU A 69 -3.46 12.22 12.34
N LYS A 70 -4.66 12.49 12.90
CA LYS A 70 -5.86 12.84 12.14
C LYS A 70 -5.65 14.08 11.27
N LYS A 71 -5.07 15.14 11.85
CA LYS A 71 -4.70 16.36 11.10
C LYS A 71 -3.64 16.09 10.04
N ALA A 72 -2.68 15.22 10.30
CA ALA A 72 -1.64 14.85 9.33
C ALA A 72 -2.24 14.12 8.12
N LEU A 73 -3.17 13.18 8.32
CA LEU A 73 -3.91 12.52 7.24
C LEU A 73 -4.65 13.52 6.36
N ARG A 74 -5.39 14.44 6.97
CA ARG A 74 -6.09 15.51 6.25
C ARG A 74 -5.15 16.40 5.47
N ALA A 75 -4.04 16.81 6.08
CA ALA A 75 -3.06 17.66 5.44
C ALA A 75 -2.47 17.00 4.17
N LEU A 76 -2.32 15.67 4.16
CA LEU A 76 -1.88 14.93 2.98
C LEU A 76 -2.93 14.98 1.86
N CYS A 77 -4.23 14.84 2.17
CA CYS A 77 -5.32 15.03 1.21
C CYS A 77 -5.31 16.46 0.63
N THR A 78 -5.29 17.47 1.49
CA THR A 78 -5.28 18.88 1.07
C THR A 78 -4.06 19.23 0.23
N ARG A 79 -2.87 18.74 0.61
CA ARG A 79 -1.65 18.92 -0.19
C ARG A 79 -1.79 18.29 -1.56
N ALA A 80 -2.39 17.10 -1.66
CA ALA A 80 -2.62 16.43 -2.92
C ALA A 80 -3.64 17.21 -3.79
N GLU A 81 -4.73 17.70 -3.22
CA GLU A 81 -5.70 18.56 -3.93
C GLU A 81 -5.04 19.84 -4.48
N GLN A 82 -4.22 20.50 -3.65
CA GLN A 82 -3.55 21.77 -3.98
C GLN A 82 -2.43 21.64 -5.01
N SER A 83 -1.77 20.49 -5.11
CA SER A 83 -0.67 20.30 -6.07
C SER A 83 -1.14 20.06 -7.50
N GLY A 84 -2.41 20.34 -7.82
CA GLY A 84 -2.95 20.21 -9.17
C GLY A 84 -3.06 18.75 -9.63
N LEU A 85 -2.94 17.78 -8.71
CA LEU A 85 -3.04 16.34 -8.98
C LEU A 85 -4.35 15.97 -9.68
N ALA A 86 -5.41 16.77 -9.54
CA ALA A 86 -6.68 16.63 -10.27
C ALA A 86 -6.51 16.60 -11.81
N ARG A 87 -5.40 17.12 -12.35
CA ARG A 87 -5.08 17.07 -13.80
C ARG A 87 -3.97 16.07 -14.18
N GLN A 88 -3.23 15.49 -13.23
CA GLN A 88 -2.05 14.64 -13.50
C GLN A 88 -1.76 13.58 -12.40
N VAL A 89 -2.76 12.90 -11.85
CA VAL A 89 -2.52 11.67 -11.04
C VAL A 89 -2.83 10.44 -11.84
N PRO A 90 -1.98 9.41 -11.69
CA PRO A 90 -0.86 9.19 -10.78
C PRO A 90 0.52 9.59 -11.35
N ILE A 91 0.60 10.66 -12.14
CA ILE A 91 1.70 10.93 -13.09
C ILE A 91 2.91 11.67 -12.48
N ALA A 92 2.76 12.48 -11.42
CA ALA A 92 3.93 13.13 -10.80
C ALA A 92 4.57 12.25 -9.70
N SER A 93 5.92 12.23 -9.64
CA SER A 93 6.69 11.61 -8.54
C SER A 93 6.16 12.02 -7.16
N GLU A 94 5.67 13.25 -7.07
CA GLU A 94 5.06 13.81 -5.87
C GLU A 94 3.69 13.20 -5.53
N GLY A 95 2.83 12.94 -6.51
CA GLY A 95 1.51 12.35 -6.27
C GLY A 95 1.59 10.91 -5.77
N GLY A 96 2.47 10.10 -6.37
CA GLY A 96 2.76 8.75 -5.88
C GLY A 96 3.36 8.76 -4.47
N ARG A 97 4.23 9.73 -4.17
CA ARG A 97 4.82 9.93 -2.84
C ARG A 97 3.77 10.34 -1.81
N LEU A 98 2.86 11.26 -2.14
CA LEU A 98 1.77 11.67 -1.25
C LEU A 98 0.80 10.53 -0.97
N TYR A 99 0.47 9.72 -1.98
CA TYR A 99 -0.34 8.51 -1.80
C TYR A 99 0.35 7.51 -0.85
N ALA A 100 1.64 7.26 -1.05
CA ALA A 100 2.40 6.38 -0.15
C ALA A 100 2.41 6.91 1.30
N GLN A 101 2.74 8.20 1.48
CA GLN A 101 2.72 8.88 2.78
C GLN A 101 1.35 8.82 3.45
N TYR A 102 0.25 8.91 2.69
CA TYR A 102 -1.10 8.81 3.23
C TYR A 102 -1.34 7.43 3.86
N PHE A 103 -1.00 6.36 3.14
CA PHE A 103 -1.18 5.00 3.67
C PHE A 103 -0.17 4.69 4.79
N ASP A 104 1.07 5.17 4.71
CA ASP A 104 2.02 5.06 5.83
C ASP A 104 1.43 5.69 7.09
N GLN A 105 0.96 6.94 7.00
CA GLN A 105 0.33 7.64 8.13
C GLN A 105 -0.91 6.90 8.66
N LEU A 106 -1.78 6.41 7.76
CA LEU A 106 -3.00 5.68 8.15
C LEU A 106 -2.66 4.41 8.94
N ILE A 107 -1.68 3.65 8.44
CA ILE A 107 -1.28 2.36 9.01
C ILE A 107 -0.48 2.57 10.31
N GLU A 108 0.36 3.60 10.39
CA GLU A 108 1.05 3.99 11.63
C GLU A 108 0.05 4.41 12.72
N SER A 109 -1.05 5.08 12.34
CA SER A 109 -2.13 5.48 13.25
C SER A 109 -2.90 4.30 13.86
N THR A 110 -2.66 3.07 13.39
CA THR A 110 -3.18 1.87 14.06
C THR A 110 -2.48 1.57 15.38
N HIS A 111 -1.30 2.15 15.60
CA HIS A 111 -0.41 1.84 16.72
C HIS A 111 -0.18 0.33 16.90
N ASN A 112 -0.20 -0.41 15.78
CA ASN A 112 0.00 -1.86 15.75
C ASN A 112 1.20 -2.20 14.87
N THR A 113 2.31 -2.53 15.52
CA THR A 113 3.60 -2.81 14.87
C THR A 113 3.55 -3.99 13.91
N ILE A 114 2.69 -4.98 14.15
CA ILE A 114 2.51 -6.12 13.25
C ILE A 114 1.78 -5.69 11.97
N PHE A 115 0.76 -4.84 12.08
CA PHE A 115 0.08 -4.26 10.91
C PHE A 115 1.05 -3.46 10.04
N ILE A 116 1.86 -2.61 10.66
CA ILE A 116 2.87 -1.80 9.96
C ILE A 116 3.85 -2.70 9.19
N LEU A 117 4.34 -3.77 9.82
CA LEU A 117 5.26 -4.71 9.18
C LEU A 117 4.60 -5.48 8.03
N LEU A 118 3.39 -6.03 8.25
CA LEU A 118 2.64 -6.74 7.22
C LEU A 118 2.34 -5.85 6.01
N ARG A 119 1.92 -4.60 6.26
CA ARG A 119 1.65 -3.64 5.18
C ARG A 119 2.90 -3.34 4.36
N LYS A 120 4.05 -3.13 5.02
CA LYS A 120 5.34 -2.91 4.35
C LYS A 120 5.73 -4.11 3.49
N SER A 121 5.56 -5.33 4.00
CA SER A 121 5.78 -6.55 3.20
C SER A 121 4.87 -6.59 1.97
N ILE A 122 3.58 -6.26 2.12
CA ILE A 122 2.64 -6.20 0.98
C ILE A 122 3.04 -5.13 -0.03
N ASP A 123 3.51 -3.95 0.40
CA ASP A 123 4.01 -2.92 -0.51
C ASP A 123 5.21 -3.41 -1.33
N THR A 124 6.17 -4.06 -0.69
CA THR A 124 7.33 -4.66 -1.38
C THR A 124 6.87 -5.69 -2.41
N LEU A 125 5.96 -6.59 -2.04
CA LEU A 125 5.39 -7.58 -2.96
C LEU A 125 4.68 -6.93 -4.15
N LEU A 126 3.86 -5.91 -3.92
CA LEU A 126 3.13 -5.18 -4.97
C LEU A 126 4.07 -4.42 -5.91
N LEU A 127 5.12 -3.80 -5.37
CA LEU A 127 6.12 -3.09 -6.16
C LEU A 127 6.93 -4.04 -7.04
N GLY A 128 7.34 -5.20 -6.50
CA GLY A 128 8.09 -6.21 -7.23
C GLY A 128 7.25 -6.90 -8.31
N ALA A 129 6.02 -7.30 -7.96
CA ALA A 129 5.13 -8.00 -8.89
C ALA A 129 4.49 -7.07 -9.93
N PHE A 130 4.30 -5.78 -9.60
CA PHE A 130 3.62 -4.86 -10.51
C PHE A 130 4.18 -3.42 -10.52
N PRO A 131 5.44 -3.24 -10.97
CA PRO A 131 6.16 -1.96 -10.89
C PRO A 131 5.54 -0.83 -11.71
N PHE A 132 4.81 -1.16 -12.78
CA PHE A 132 4.16 -0.19 -13.68
C PHE A 132 2.69 0.08 -13.36
N SER A 133 2.17 -0.48 -12.26
CA SER A 133 0.75 -0.33 -11.86
C SER A 133 0.31 1.13 -11.80
N ARG A 134 1.13 2.01 -11.22
CA ARG A 134 0.88 3.46 -11.19
C ARG A 134 0.83 4.06 -12.59
N LYS A 135 1.82 3.77 -13.44
CA LYS A 135 1.83 4.24 -14.84
C LYS A 135 0.64 3.72 -15.65
N LYS A 136 0.13 2.52 -15.36
CA LYS A 136 -1.08 2.01 -16.02
C LYS A 136 -2.33 2.71 -15.52
N LEU A 137 -2.47 2.90 -14.21
CA LEU A 137 -3.60 3.63 -13.63
C LEU A 137 -3.68 5.08 -14.13
N SER A 138 -2.56 5.66 -14.60
CA SER A 138 -2.54 6.99 -15.21
C SER A 138 -3.22 7.13 -16.55
N THR A 139 -3.35 6.03 -17.28
CA THR A 139 -4.04 6.06 -18.56
C THR A 139 -5.56 6.02 -18.36
N VAL A 140 -6.05 5.91 -17.13
CA VAL A 140 -7.48 5.93 -16.84
C VAL A 140 -7.93 7.38 -16.62
N ARG A 141 -8.65 7.93 -17.61
CA ARG A 141 -9.17 9.30 -17.53
C ARG A 141 -9.99 9.53 -16.26
N GLY A 142 -9.66 10.60 -15.54
CA GLY A 142 -10.38 11.01 -14.31
C GLY A 142 -10.01 10.22 -13.05
N SER A 143 -9.10 9.25 -13.12
CA SER A 143 -8.73 8.43 -11.97
C SER A 143 -8.13 9.22 -10.82
N ALA A 144 -7.36 10.24 -11.16
CA ALA A 144 -6.84 11.24 -10.26
C ALA A 144 -7.87 11.79 -9.26
N GLY A 145 -8.95 12.38 -9.79
CA GLY A 145 -9.99 13.02 -8.98
C GLY A 145 -10.72 12.00 -8.12
N GLN A 146 -11.09 10.86 -8.69
CA GLN A 146 -11.76 9.78 -7.95
C GLN A 146 -10.91 9.24 -6.79
N ILE A 147 -9.60 9.08 -6.99
CA ILE A 147 -8.70 8.64 -5.91
C ILE A 147 -8.66 9.68 -4.80
N LEU A 148 -8.54 10.97 -5.12
CA LEU A 148 -8.52 12.03 -4.12
C LEU A 148 -9.83 12.10 -3.33
N GLU A 149 -10.98 12.02 -4.00
CA GLU A 149 -12.29 11.97 -3.35
C GLU A 149 -12.39 10.79 -2.37
N GLN A 150 -11.92 9.61 -2.77
CA GLN A 150 -11.90 8.42 -1.91
C GLN A 150 -10.97 8.57 -0.70
N LEU A 151 -9.77 9.12 -0.88
CA LEU A 151 -8.84 9.38 0.23
C LEU A 151 -9.40 10.42 1.21
N SER A 152 -10.08 11.44 0.69
CA SER A 152 -10.76 12.44 1.52
C SER A 152 -11.91 11.82 2.32
N ALA A 153 -12.71 10.92 1.72
CA ALA A 153 -13.76 10.19 2.42
C ALA A 153 -13.22 9.28 3.55
N ILE A 154 -12.07 8.64 3.35
CA ILE A 154 -11.40 7.87 4.40
C ILE A 154 -10.94 8.81 5.54
N ALA A 155 -10.32 9.95 5.19
CA ALA A 155 -9.86 10.94 6.18
C ALA A 155 -11.03 11.52 6.99
N ASP A 156 -12.16 11.84 6.34
CA ASP A 156 -13.41 12.28 6.98
C ASP A 156 -13.89 11.29 8.03
N ALA A 157 -13.92 9.99 7.68
CA ALA A 157 -14.37 8.94 8.58
C ALA A 157 -13.43 8.79 9.79
N VAL A 158 -12.11 8.83 9.56
CA VAL A 158 -11.09 8.78 10.63
C VAL A 158 -11.19 9.99 11.56
N GLU A 159 -11.41 11.19 11.01
CA GLU A 159 -11.60 12.40 11.82
C GLU A 159 -12.85 12.32 12.70
N LYS A 160 -13.96 11.85 12.14
CA LYS A 160 -15.23 11.65 12.85
C LYS A 160 -15.22 10.46 13.81
N SER A 161 -14.12 9.70 13.85
CA SER A 161 -14.01 8.45 14.62
C SER A 161 -15.11 7.44 14.26
N ASP A 162 -15.43 7.32 12.96
CA ASP A 162 -16.44 6.40 12.44
C ASP A 162 -15.76 5.18 11.77
N PRO A 163 -15.52 4.08 12.51
CA PRO A 163 -14.79 2.92 12.01
C PRO A 163 -15.52 2.20 10.87
N GLU A 164 -16.85 2.15 10.89
CA GLU A 164 -17.62 1.47 9.85
C GLU A 164 -17.55 2.21 8.52
N SER A 165 -17.71 3.54 8.56
CA SER A 165 -17.54 4.38 7.37
C SER A 165 -16.11 4.33 6.84
N ALA A 166 -15.10 4.31 7.71
CA ALA A 166 -13.70 4.22 7.28
C ALA A 166 -13.39 2.88 6.60
N ARG A 167 -13.90 1.77 7.16
CA ARG A 167 -13.77 0.44 6.56
C ARG A 167 -14.44 0.40 5.19
N ALA A 168 -15.68 0.88 5.09
CA ALA A 168 -16.44 0.90 3.84
C ALA A 168 -15.77 1.77 2.76
N ALA A 169 -15.32 2.98 3.12
CA ALA A 169 -14.64 3.89 2.20
C ALA A 169 -13.35 3.28 1.65
N LEU A 170 -12.59 2.59 2.50
CA LEU A 170 -11.33 2.00 2.08
C LEU A 170 -11.50 0.70 1.26
N ILE A 171 -12.52 -0.10 1.55
CA ILE A 171 -12.94 -1.19 0.66
C ILE A 171 -13.26 -0.64 -0.73
N ALA A 172 -14.09 0.40 -0.80
CA ALA A 172 -14.46 1.03 -2.06
C ALA A 172 -13.24 1.57 -2.82
N HIS A 173 -12.27 2.14 -2.12
CA HIS A 173 -11.02 2.61 -2.71
C HIS A 173 -10.21 1.48 -3.36
N ILE A 174 -9.96 0.38 -2.64
CA ILE A 174 -9.17 -0.73 -3.18
C ILE A 174 -9.91 -1.44 -4.33
N GLU A 175 -11.24 -1.58 -4.25
CA GLU A 175 -12.04 -2.14 -5.34
C GLU A 175 -12.03 -1.26 -6.59
N TYR A 176 -12.08 0.06 -6.40
CA TYR A 176 -11.92 1.00 -7.50
C TYR A 176 -10.55 0.83 -8.18
N LEU A 177 -9.46 0.82 -7.39
CA LEU A 177 -8.11 0.62 -7.92
C LEU A 177 -8.00 -0.68 -8.69
N GLN A 178 -8.56 -1.77 -8.15
CA GLN A 178 -8.56 -3.07 -8.83
C GLN A 178 -9.29 -3.00 -10.18
N LYS A 179 -10.48 -2.42 -10.23
CA LYS A 179 -11.28 -2.28 -11.47
C LYS A 179 -10.58 -1.38 -12.49
N ALA A 180 -10.10 -0.22 -12.07
CA ALA A 180 -9.42 0.73 -12.92
C ALA A 180 -8.11 0.14 -13.50
N LEU A 181 -7.37 -0.60 -12.69
CA LEU A 181 -6.13 -1.24 -13.11
C LEU A 181 -6.38 -2.38 -14.10
N LYS A 182 -7.40 -3.22 -13.87
CA LYS A 182 -7.83 -4.24 -14.86
C LYS A 182 -8.17 -3.59 -16.19
N LYS A 183 -9.00 -2.53 -16.16
CA LYS A 183 -9.36 -1.78 -17.38
C LYS A 183 -8.13 -1.25 -18.12
N ALA A 184 -7.14 -0.70 -17.41
CA ALA A 184 -5.91 -0.17 -18.01
C ALA A 184 -4.98 -1.24 -18.60
N ILE A 185 -5.10 -2.49 -18.12
CA ILE A 185 -4.36 -3.63 -18.66
C ILE A 185 -5.05 -4.17 -19.90
N ASP A 186 -6.36 -4.40 -19.82
CA ASP A 186 -7.15 -5.05 -20.87
C ASP A 186 -7.43 -4.11 -22.05
N TYR A 187 -7.57 -2.81 -21.78
CA TYR A 187 -7.90 -1.77 -22.76
C TYR A 187 -7.00 -0.55 -22.57
N PRO A 188 -5.74 -0.60 -23.04
CA PRO A 188 -4.87 0.58 -22.99
C PRO A 188 -5.49 1.70 -23.83
N GLU A 189 -5.89 2.81 -23.18
CA GLU A 189 -6.31 4.02 -23.91
C GLU A 189 -5.15 4.47 -24.81
N PRO A 190 -5.43 4.92 -26.06
CA PRO A 190 -4.39 5.43 -26.93
C PRO A 190 -3.69 6.60 -26.23
N ALA A 191 -2.36 6.68 -26.38
CA ALA A 191 -1.59 7.76 -25.80
C ALA A 191 -2.15 9.11 -26.29
N PRO A 192 -2.30 10.12 -25.41
CA PRO A 192 -2.68 11.45 -25.86
C PRO A 192 -1.61 11.96 -26.85
N GLU A 193 -2.07 12.39 -28.03
CA GLU A 193 -1.25 13.06 -29.05
C GLU A 193 -0.59 14.34 -28.52
#